data_AF-N0BAK4-F1
#
_entry.id   AF-N0BAK4-F1
#
_cell.length_a   1.000
_cell.length_b   1.000
_cell.length_c   1.000
_cell.angle_alpha   90.00
_cell.angle_beta   90.00
_cell.angle_gamma   90.00
#
_symmetry.space_group_name_H-M   'P 1'
#
loop_
_entity.id
_entity.type
_entity.pdbx_description
1 polymer ?
#
loop_
_entity_poly.entity_id
_entity_poly.type
_entity_poly.pdbx_seq_one_letter_code
_entity_poly.pdbx_strand_id
1 'polypeptide(L)'
;MIMAKLKLGTIPDDKPVKLTVELPAAIHRDLVAYGNALGRETGQGAVEPAKLIGPMLARFMATDRAFAKLRRVGSAAPRPQPASPGSEKTT
;
A
#
# COMPACT_ATOMS: atom_id res chain seq x y z
N MET A 1 -4.35 0.53 31.51
CA MET A 1 -4.37 -0.41 30.38
C MET A 1 -4.37 0.39 29.09
N ILE A 2 -3.32 0.30 28.28
CA ILE A 2 -3.25 0.99 26.98
C ILE A 2 -3.94 0.05 25.97
N MET A 3 -5.12 0.39 25.47
CA MET A 3 -5.76 -0.40 24.41
C MET A 3 -4.99 -0.22 23.11
N ALA A 4 -4.29 -1.25 22.68
CA ALA A 4 -3.62 -1.28 21.39
C ALA A 4 -4.68 -1.43 20.28
N LYS A 5 -5.12 -0.29 19.73
CA LYS A 5 -6.01 -0.25 18.56
C LYS A 5 -5.33 -0.92 17.36
N LEU A 6 -6.05 -1.78 16.66
CA LEU A 6 -5.50 -2.46 15.49
C LEU A 6 -5.09 -1.45 14.41
N LYS A 7 -4.01 -1.79 13.72
CA LYS A 7 -3.37 -0.95 12.71
C LYS A 7 -4.08 -1.03 11.34
N LEU A 8 -5.32 -1.49 11.27
CA LEU A 8 -6.05 -1.54 9.99
C LEU A 8 -7.41 -0.87 10.14
N GLY A 9 -7.68 0.11 9.29
CA GLY A 9 -9.00 0.72 9.13
C GLY A 9 -9.79 0.02 8.03
N THR A 10 -10.88 0.63 7.56
CA THR A 10 -11.70 0.16 6.44
C THR A 10 -10.87 -0.19 5.21
N ILE A 11 -11.18 -1.33 4.58
CA ILE A 11 -10.45 -1.85 3.41
C ILE A 11 -10.88 -1.06 2.17
N PRO A 12 -9.94 -0.41 1.44
CA PRO A 12 -10.25 0.29 0.20
C PRO A 12 -10.53 -0.68 -0.95
N ASP A 13 -11.45 -0.30 -1.85
CA ASP A 13 -11.88 -1.08 -3.03
C ASP A 13 -11.20 -0.53 -4.31
N ASP A 14 -9.94 -0.92 -4.54
CA ASP A 14 -9.15 -0.54 -5.71
C ASP A 14 -9.16 -1.65 -6.80
N LYS A 15 -8.92 -1.30 -8.07
CA LYS A 15 -8.86 -2.27 -9.19
C LYS A 15 -7.82 -3.37 -8.92
N PRO A 16 -8.22 -4.63 -8.69
CA PRO A 16 -7.31 -5.64 -8.19
C PRO A 16 -6.43 -6.23 -9.31
N VAL A 17 -5.15 -6.45 -8.99
CA VAL A 17 -4.24 -7.30 -9.78
C VAL A 17 -4.10 -8.63 -9.03
N LYS A 18 -4.39 -9.74 -9.71
CA LYS A 18 -4.27 -11.08 -9.10
C LYS A 18 -2.81 -11.50 -9.02
N LEU A 19 -2.39 -11.91 -7.82
CA LEU A 19 -1.08 -12.51 -7.56
C LEU A 19 -1.31 -13.84 -6.84
N THR A 20 -0.63 -14.89 -7.27
CA THR A 20 -0.57 -16.17 -6.56
C THR A 20 0.69 -16.18 -5.71
N VAL A 21 0.54 -16.41 -4.40
CA VAL A 21 1.64 -16.43 -3.44
C VAL A 21 1.55 -17.66 -2.56
N GLU A 22 2.70 -18.23 -2.20
CA GLU A 22 2.80 -19.25 -1.17
C GLU A 22 3.16 -18.59 0.16
N LEU A 23 2.41 -18.91 1.22
CA LEU A 23 2.64 -18.39 2.56
C LEU A 23 2.94 -19.53 3.52
N PRO A 24 3.85 -19.34 4.49
CA PRO A 24 4.02 -20.31 5.57
C PRO A 24 2.70 -20.55 6.32
N ALA A 25 2.44 -21.80 6.72
CA ALA A 25 1.21 -22.17 7.42
C ALA A 25 0.99 -21.35 8.71
N ALA A 26 2.07 -20.99 9.41
CA ALA A 26 2.01 -20.11 10.58
C ALA A 26 1.39 -18.75 10.24
N ILE A 27 1.84 -18.12 9.15
CA ILE A 27 1.33 -16.82 8.71
C ILE A 27 -0.14 -16.89 8.31
N HIS A 28 -0.56 -17.96 7.64
CA HIS A 28 -1.98 -18.15 7.32
C HIS A 28 -2.85 -18.21 8.59
N ARG A 29 -2.42 -18.95 9.62
CA ARG A 29 -3.13 -19.02 10.91
C ARG A 29 -3.22 -17.65 11.58
N ASP A 30 -2.14 -16.88 11.55
CA ASP A 30 -2.11 -15.53 12.12
C ASP A 30 -3.04 -14.58 11.35
N LEU A 31 -3.11 -14.67 10.02
CA LEU A 31 -4.03 -13.88 9.20
C LEU A 31 -5.50 -14.23 9.50
N VAL A 32 -5.82 -15.51 9.71
CA VAL A 32 -7.17 -15.94 10.14
C VAL A 32 -7.51 -15.34 11.51
N ALA A 33 -6.59 -15.45 12.48
CA ALA A 33 -6.80 -14.88 13.81
C ALA A 33 -6.99 -13.36 13.77
N TYR A 34 -6.18 -12.67 12.95
CA TYR A 34 -6.27 -11.23 12.75
C TYR A 34 -7.61 -10.83 12.11
N GLY A 35 -8.05 -11.55 11.07
CA GLY A 35 -9.33 -11.27 10.39
C GLY A 35 -10.53 -11.44 11.31
N ASN A 36 -10.48 -12.44 12.19
CA ASN A 36 -11.49 -12.63 13.24
C ASN A 36 -11.48 -11.48 14.27
N ALA A 37 -10.29 -11.07 14.73
CA ALA A 37 -10.16 -9.97 15.68
C ALA A 37 -10.66 -8.64 15.09
N LEU A 38 -10.27 -8.34 13.85
CA LEU A 38 -10.71 -7.15 13.13
C LEU A 38 -12.23 -7.14 12.93
N GLY A 39 -12.80 -8.27 12.52
CA GLY A 39 -14.24 -8.42 12.35
C GLY A 39 -15.04 -8.19 13.63
N ARG A 40 -14.49 -8.60 14.78
CA ARG A 40 -15.09 -8.33 16.10
C ARG A 40 -14.99 -6.85 16.46
N GLU A 41 -13.88 -6.19 16.15
CA GLU A 41 -13.69 -4.76 16.42
C GLU A 41 -14.59 -3.88 15.56
N THR A 42 -14.83 -4.25 14.29
CA THR A 42 -15.65 -3.47 13.35
C THR A 42 -17.13 -3.85 13.34
N GLY A 43 -17.50 -4.99 13.94
CA GLY A 43 -18.86 -5.53 13.89
C GLY A 43 -19.27 -6.09 12.52
N GLN A 44 -18.32 -6.25 11.58
CA GLN A 44 -18.58 -6.63 10.19
C GLN A 44 -18.34 -8.12 9.90
N GLY A 45 -18.17 -8.93 10.95
CA GLY A 45 -17.88 -10.36 10.81
C GLY A 45 -16.42 -10.62 10.40
N ALA A 46 -16.01 -11.89 10.43
CA ALA A 46 -14.62 -12.27 10.16
C ALA A 46 -14.17 -11.83 8.76
N VAL A 47 -13.01 -11.14 8.70
CA VAL A 47 -12.41 -10.73 7.44
C VAL A 47 -11.59 -11.89 6.86
N GLU A 48 -11.78 -12.17 5.57
CA GLU A 48 -11.03 -13.21 4.85
C GLU A 48 -9.52 -12.90 4.83
N PRO A 49 -8.63 -13.89 5.09
CA PRO A 49 -7.18 -13.69 5.12
C PRO A 49 -6.61 -12.98 3.89
N ALA A 50 -7.07 -13.35 2.68
CA ALA A 50 -6.59 -12.78 1.43
C ALA A 50 -6.88 -11.27 1.33
N LYS A 51 -8.02 -10.82 1.87
CA LYS A 51 -8.43 -9.39 1.86
C LYS A 51 -7.59 -8.52 2.79
N LEU A 52 -6.86 -9.13 3.73
CA LEU A 52 -5.95 -8.42 4.64
C LEU A 52 -4.61 -8.11 3.98
N ILE A 53 -4.14 -8.96 3.07
CA ILE A 53 -2.78 -8.91 2.52
C ILE A 53 -2.51 -7.57 1.83
N GLY A 54 -3.39 -7.16 0.92
CA GLY A 54 -3.24 -5.91 0.17
C GLY A 54 -3.11 -4.68 1.09
N PRO A 55 -4.09 -4.42 1.98
CA PRO A 55 -4.04 -3.32 2.93
C PRO A 55 -2.83 -3.36 3.89
N MET A 56 -2.43 -4.55 4.36
CA MET A 56 -1.26 -4.71 5.23
C MET A 56 0.04 -4.35 4.49
N LEU A 57 0.21 -4.83 3.26
CA LEU A 57 1.36 -4.50 2.43
C LEU A 57 1.39 -3.01 2.06
N ALA A 58 0.24 -2.42 1.74
CA ALA A 58 0.13 -0.99 1.48
C ALA A 58 0.56 -0.16 2.70
N ARG A 59 0.09 -0.53 3.91
CA ARG A 59 0.51 0.14 5.14
C ARG A 59 2.00 -0.06 5.42
N PHE A 60 2.53 -1.25 5.21
CA PHE A 60 3.97 -1.53 5.35
C PHE A 60 4.79 -0.60 4.44
N MET A 61 4.50 -0.59 3.13
CA MET A 61 5.19 0.24 2.14
C MET A 61 5.05 1.74 2.43
N ALA A 62 3.88 2.19 2.90
CA ALA A 62 3.65 3.60 3.24
C ALA A 62 4.49 4.05 4.44
N THR A 63 4.76 3.15 5.40
CA THR A 63 5.53 3.46 6.60
C THR A 63 7.04 3.31 6.43
N ASP A 64 7.49 2.60 5.40
CA ASP A 64 8.91 2.45 5.10
C ASP A 64 9.47 3.73 4.43
N ARG A 65 10.12 4.57 5.24
CA ARG A 65 10.73 5.82 4.79
C ARG A 65 11.91 5.59 3.82
N ALA A 66 12.65 4.49 3.97
CA ALA A 66 13.77 4.18 3.08
C ALA A 66 13.23 3.83 1.69
N PHE A 67 12.20 2.99 1.64
CA PHE A 67 11.48 2.69 0.41
C PHE A 67 10.89 3.96 -0.24
N ALA A 68 10.26 4.83 0.56
CA ALA A 68 9.70 6.09 0.06
C ALA A 68 10.75 7.01 -0.59
N LYS A 69 11.97 7.08 -0.03
CA LYS A 69 13.08 7.85 -0.60
C LYS A 69 13.53 7.27 -1.95
N LEU A 70 13.71 5.96 -2.05
CA LEU A 70 14.15 5.29 -3.29
C LEU A 70 13.13 5.47 -4.41
N ARG A 71 11.84 5.35 -4.10
CA ARG A 71 10.77 5.58 -5.09
C ARG A 71 10.80 7.00 -5.65
N ARG A 72 11.09 8.02 -4.83
CA ARG A 72 11.17 9.41 -5.29
C ARG A 72 12.34 9.65 -6.25
N VAL A 73 13.46 8.96 -6.05
CA VAL A 73 14.63 9.06 -6.94
C VAL A 73 14.36 8.37 -8.27
N GLY A 74 13.69 7.20 -8.27
CA GLY A 74 13.36 6.46 -9.50
C GLY A 74 12.21 7.06 -10.32
N SER A 75 11.29 7.83 -9.70
CA SER A 75 10.17 8.49 -10.40
C SER A 75 10.48 9.90 -10.91
N ALA A 76 11.68 10.43 -10.66
CA ALA A 76 12.14 11.68 -11.26
C ALA A 76 12.50 11.44 -12.74
N ALA A 77 11.50 11.17 -13.58
CA ALA A 77 11.67 11.32 -15.02
C ALA A 77 12.11 12.77 -15.31
N PRO A 78 13.09 13.01 -16.20
CA PRO A 78 13.47 14.36 -16.56
C PRO A 78 12.24 15.11 -17.06
N ARG A 79 11.87 16.19 -16.38
CA ARG A 79 10.83 17.09 -16.86
C ARG A 79 11.34 17.64 -18.21
N PRO A 80 10.64 17.44 -19.35
CA PRO A 80 11.09 18.02 -20.60
C PRO A 80 11.15 19.53 -20.42
N GLN A 81 12.35 20.10 -20.56
CA GLN A 81 12.54 21.55 -20.52
C GLN A 81 11.80 22.15 -21.72
N PRO A 82 10.94 23.16 -21.54
CA PRO A 82 10.34 23.83 -22.68
C PRO A 82 11.45 24.49 -23.51
N ALA A 83 11.51 24.13 -24.80
CA ALA A 83 12.47 24.69 -25.73
C ALA A 83 12.34 26.22 -25.74
N SER A 84 13.45 26.91 -25.51
CA SER A 84 13.51 28.37 -25.63
C SER A 84 13.25 28.75 -27.10
N PRO A 85 12.33 29.71 -27.38
CA PRO A 85 12.08 30.13 -28.75
C PRO A 85 13.31 30.86 -29.29
N GLY A 86 13.73 30.45 -30.48
CA GLY A 86 14.92 30.96 -31.16
C GLY A 86 14.80 32.45 -31.46
N SER A 87 15.94 33.13 -31.35
CA SER A 87 16.12 34.54 -31.68
C SER A 87 15.74 34.79 -33.14
N GLU A 88 14.59 35.43 -33.36
CA GLU A 88 14.22 36.00 -34.65
C GLU A 88 15.18 37.14 -34.97
N LYS A 89 16.00 36.97 -36.02
CA LYS A 89 16.92 37.99 -36.51
C LYS A 89 16.16 38.86 -37.50
N THR A 90 15.85 40.08 -37.08
CA THR A 90 15.30 41.17 -37.89
C THR A 90 16.14 41.38 -39.15
N THR A 91 15.46 41.34 -40.31
CA THR A 91 15.88 42.03 -41.53
C THR A 91 15.20 43.39 -41.57
#